data_AF-A0A0G1SBM4-F1
#
_entry.id   AF-A0A0G1SBM4-F1
#
_cell.length_a   1.000
_cell.length_b   1.000
_cell.length_c   1.000
_cell.angle_alpha   90.00
_cell.angle_beta   90.00
_cell.angle_gamma   90.00
#
_symmetry.space_group_name_H-M   'P 1'
#
loop_
_entity.id
_entity.type
_entity.pdbx_description
1 polymer ?
#
loop_
_entity_poly.entity_id
_entity_poly.type
_entity_poly.pdbx_seq_one_letter_code
_entity_poly.pdbx_strand_id
1 'polypeptide(L)'
;MEKIKHHSSAPLVLIIGGSKVADKLPVIQKLLPRAQKILVGGLVANTFLAAQKKPMGKSGFSKELVSMAAKILKSASRKIILPQDVVVDIVSTKKKEITVVETARVKSNQRISDLGAKTINEYAAEIKKAKTILWAGTLGIAEEPVYAHASLALGRLVSGMALGRVFALVGGGDTVGFFHQHKLWVDYFSLAGGASLKFLAGERLPGLEALKTGWFSRR
;
A
#
# COMPACT_ATOMS: atom_id res chain seq x y z
N MET A 1 15.39 3.21 11.17
CA MET A 1 14.19 4.01 10.85
C MET A 1 14.41 5.52 10.95
N GLU A 2 15.09 6.06 11.97
CA GLU A 2 15.43 7.51 12.05
C GLU A 2 16.16 8.04 10.79
N LYS A 3 17.12 7.27 10.27
CA LYS A 3 17.80 7.60 8.99
C LYS A 3 16.83 7.75 7.81
N ILE A 4 15.76 6.95 7.75
CA ILE A 4 14.74 7.06 6.68
C ILE A 4 13.86 8.28 6.94
N LYS A 5 13.49 8.50 8.20
CA LYS A 5 12.68 9.65 8.63
C LYS A 5 13.37 10.98 8.31
N HIS A 6 14.69 11.07 8.41
CA HIS A 6 15.42 12.33 8.17
C HIS A 6 16.18 12.40 6.83
N HIS A 7 16.58 11.25 6.25
CA HIS A 7 17.51 11.17 5.11
C HIS A 7 17.09 10.09 4.09
N SER A 8 15.80 9.99 3.74
CA SER A 8 15.37 9.14 2.63
C SER A 8 15.96 9.65 1.31
N SER A 9 16.70 8.80 0.58
CA SER A 9 17.17 9.14 -0.75
C SER A 9 15.98 9.25 -1.71
N ALA A 10 15.79 10.42 -2.32
CA ALA A 10 14.74 10.63 -3.32
C ALA A 10 15.12 9.94 -4.65
N PRO A 11 14.16 9.37 -5.40
CA PRO A 11 12.72 9.38 -5.16
C PRO A 11 12.24 8.33 -4.12
N LEU A 12 11.37 8.76 -3.22
CA LEU A 12 10.56 7.94 -2.31
C LEU A 12 9.24 7.53 -2.99
N VAL A 13 9.07 6.23 -3.17
CA VAL A 13 7.82 5.60 -3.62
C VAL A 13 7.16 4.86 -2.46
N LEU A 14 5.89 5.13 -2.21
CA LEU A 14 5.07 4.39 -1.24
C LEU A 14 4.21 3.37 -1.97
N ILE A 15 4.13 2.16 -1.44
CA ILE A 15 3.22 1.10 -1.88
C ILE A 15 2.30 0.79 -0.71
N ILE A 16 1.04 1.20 -0.79
CA ILE A 16 0.10 1.14 0.33
C ILE A 16 -1.13 0.32 -0.04
N GLY A 17 -1.32 -0.81 0.63
CA GLY A 17 -2.46 -1.69 0.43
C GLY A 17 -3.09 -2.16 1.73
N GLY A 18 -3.67 -3.36 1.67
CA GLY A 18 -4.28 -4.04 2.80
C GLY A 18 -5.71 -3.60 3.11
N SER A 19 -6.26 -4.16 4.20
CA SER A 19 -7.65 -3.98 4.63
C SER A 19 -7.85 -2.90 5.69
N LYS A 20 -6.80 -2.53 6.44
CA LYS A 20 -6.86 -1.57 7.57
C LYS A 20 -6.80 -0.11 7.10
N VAL A 21 -7.84 0.34 6.39
CA VAL A 21 -7.91 1.66 5.73
C VAL A 21 -7.70 2.83 6.72
N ALA A 22 -8.28 2.74 7.92
CA ALA A 22 -8.19 3.77 8.97
C ALA A 22 -6.75 4.05 9.45
N ASP A 23 -5.89 3.04 9.43
CA ASP A 23 -4.48 3.21 9.82
C ASP A 23 -3.64 3.84 8.71
N LYS A 24 -4.09 3.77 7.46
CA LYS A 24 -3.28 4.11 6.28
C LYS A 24 -3.54 5.50 5.74
N LEU A 25 -4.80 5.95 5.60
CA LEU A 25 -5.11 7.24 4.98
C LEU A 25 -4.51 8.45 5.70
N PRO A 26 -4.57 8.55 7.05
CA PRO A 26 -3.94 9.67 7.76
C PRO A 26 -2.42 9.71 7.55
N VAL A 27 -1.78 8.53 7.48
CA VAL A 27 -0.34 8.44 7.20
C VAL A 27 -0.03 8.87 5.77
N ILE A 28 -0.82 8.40 4.78
CA ILE A 28 -0.68 8.84 3.39
C ILE A 28 -0.68 10.37 3.33
N GLN A 29 -1.64 11.02 3.98
CA GLN A 29 -1.77 12.47 4.02
C GLN A 29 -0.50 13.16 4.56
N LYS A 30 0.08 12.63 5.64
CA LYS A 30 1.31 13.18 6.24
C LYS A 30 2.57 12.94 5.40
N LEU A 31 2.60 11.84 4.64
CA LEU A 31 3.73 11.52 3.76
C LEU A 31 3.63 12.18 2.37
N LEU A 32 2.48 12.77 2.01
CA LEU A 32 2.28 13.47 0.72
C LEU A 32 3.40 14.45 0.35
N PRO A 33 3.93 15.29 1.26
CA PRO A 33 4.98 16.26 0.91
C PRO A 33 6.27 15.57 0.45
N ARG A 34 6.57 14.40 1.04
CA ARG A 34 7.84 13.68 0.84
C ARG A 34 7.76 12.64 -0.27
N ALA A 35 6.62 12.00 -0.46
CA ALA A 35 6.44 10.97 -1.47
C ALA A 35 6.42 11.58 -2.87
N GLN A 36 7.15 10.97 -3.80
CA GLN A 36 7.04 11.29 -5.23
C GLN A 36 5.84 10.58 -5.84
N LYS A 37 5.65 9.30 -5.48
CA LYS A 37 4.51 8.49 -5.93
C LYS A 37 3.99 7.62 -4.79
N ILE A 38 2.68 7.42 -4.80
CA ILE A 38 1.94 6.60 -3.85
C ILE A 38 1.07 5.66 -4.66
N LEU A 39 1.46 4.40 -4.67
CA LEU A 39 0.80 3.31 -5.39
C LEU A 39 -0.15 2.63 -4.42
N VAL A 40 -1.44 2.60 -4.73
CA VAL A 40 -2.44 2.04 -3.79
C VAL A 40 -3.02 0.71 -4.27
N GLY A 41 -3.29 -0.21 -3.35
CA GLY A 41 -3.99 -1.46 -3.61
C GLY A 41 -4.98 -1.83 -2.50
N GLY A 42 -5.57 -3.01 -2.57
CA GLY A 42 -6.50 -3.54 -1.56
C GLY A 42 -7.69 -2.60 -1.26
N LEU A 43 -8.19 -2.64 -0.03
CA LEU A 43 -9.32 -1.79 0.39
C LEU A 43 -8.96 -0.30 0.44
N VAL A 44 -7.66 0.02 0.56
CA VAL A 44 -7.17 1.41 0.47
C VAL A 44 -7.45 1.97 -0.93
N ALA A 45 -7.08 1.25 -2.00
CA ALA A 45 -7.40 1.64 -3.37
C ALA A 45 -8.91 1.72 -3.60
N ASN A 46 -9.68 0.73 -3.13
CA ASN A 46 -11.13 0.73 -3.27
C ASN A 46 -11.80 1.96 -2.63
N THR A 47 -11.27 2.42 -1.50
CA THR A 47 -11.77 3.65 -0.82
C THR A 47 -11.49 4.90 -1.66
N PHE A 48 -10.34 4.99 -2.33
CA PHE A 48 -10.05 6.07 -3.28
C PHE A 48 -10.90 5.98 -4.55
N LEU A 49 -11.12 4.78 -5.10
CA LEU A 49 -11.98 4.56 -6.26
C LEU A 49 -13.44 4.95 -5.95
N ALA A 50 -13.95 4.58 -4.77
CA ALA A 50 -15.25 5.00 -4.29
C ALA A 50 -15.35 6.53 -4.14
N ALA A 51 -14.29 7.20 -3.68
CA ALA A 51 -14.22 8.66 -3.62
C ALA A 51 -14.25 9.33 -5.01
N GLN A 52 -13.79 8.64 -6.05
CA GLN A 52 -13.95 9.07 -7.45
C GLN A 52 -15.28 8.65 -8.08
N LYS A 53 -16.22 8.11 -7.28
CA LYS A 53 -17.52 7.60 -7.74
C LYS A 53 -17.40 6.50 -8.80
N LYS A 54 -16.31 5.72 -8.78
CA LYS A 54 -16.17 4.54 -9.64
C LYS A 54 -17.17 3.46 -9.22
N PRO A 55 -17.66 2.62 -10.15
CA PRO A 55 -18.54 1.52 -9.79
C PRO A 55 -17.78 0.52 -8.93
N MET A 56 -18.29 0.26 -7.72
CA MET A 56 -17.62 -0.64 -6.78
C MET A 56 -18.20 -2.05 -6.78
N GLY A 57 -19.37 -2.27 -7.38
CA GLY A 57 -20.05 -3.56 -7.34
C GLY A 57 -20.26 -4.05 -5.90
N LYS A 58 -19.75 -5.25 -5.60
CA LYS A 58 -19.71 -5.88 -4.27
C LYS A 58 -18.37 -5.68 -3.54
N SER A 59 -17.50 -4.82 -4.05
CA SER A 59 -16.18 -4.58 -3.46
C SER A 59 -16.29 -3.86 -2.12
N GLY A 60 -15.51 -4.30 -1.13
CA GLY A 60 -15.39 -3.61 0.15
C GLY A 60 -14.61 -2.30 0.01
N PHE A 61 -14.98 -1.30 0.81
CA PHE A 61 -14.24 -0.05 1.03
C PHE A 61 -14.73 0.59 2.34
N SER A 62 -13.95 1.54 2.87
CA SER A 62 -14.30 2.27 4.09
C SER A 62 -15.20 3.46 3.75
N LYS A 63 -16.50 3.39 4.08
CA LYS A 63 -17.48 4.44 3.75
C LYS A 63 -17.19 5.73 4.51
N GLU A 64 -16.82 5.59 5.77
CA GLU A 64 -16.49 6.66 6.70
C GLU A 64 -15.25 7.46 6.29
N LEU A 65 -14.33 6.85 5.54
CA LEU A 65 -13.11 7.52 5.06
C LEU A 65 -13.17 8.00 3.61
N VAL A 66 -14.27 7.78 2.88
CA VAL A 66 -14.44 8.26 1.49
C VAL A 66 -14.23 9.77 1.39
N SER A 67 -14.76 10.55 2.35
CA SER A 67 -14.59 12.01 2.37
C SER A 67 -13.11 12.41 2.54
N MET A 68 -12.37 11.71 3.40
CA MET A 68 -10.93 11.93 3.57
C MET A 68 -10.15 11.57 2.31
N ALA A 69 -10.47 10.42 1.68
CA ALA A 69 -9.87 9.99 0.43
C ALA A 69 -10.09 11.03 -0.68
N ALA A 70 -11.29 11.59 -0.81
CA ALA A 70 -11.61 12.64 -1.77
C ALA A 70 -10.77 13.90 -1.54
N LYS A 71 -10.61 14.34 -0.28
CA LYS A 71 -9.76 15.49 0.09
C LYS A 71 -8.30 15.25 -0.29
N ILE A 72 -7.78 14.06 -0.01
CA ILE A 72 -6.41 13.65 -0.35
C ILE A 72 -6.21 13.63 -1.88
N LEU A 73 -7.16 13.11 -2.64
CA LEU A 73 -7.08 13.13 -4.11
C LEU A 73 -7.09 14.56 -4.65
N LYS A 74 -7.89 15.46 -4.06
CA LYS A 74 -7.92 16.87 -4.46
C LYS A 74 -6.57 17.57 -4.23
N SER A 75 -5.86 17.25 -3.14
CA SER A 75 -4.58 17.86 -2.81
C SER A 75 -3.37 17.24 -3.51
N ALA A 76 -3.46 15.97 -3.95
CA ALA A 76 -2.30 15.22 -4.44
C ALA A 76 -2.61 14.24 -5.59
N SER A 77 -3.57 14.58 -6.47
CA SER A 77 -4.03 13.71 -7.57
C SER A 77 -2.90 13.15 -8.44
N ARG A 78 -1.84 13.92 -8.69
CA ARG A 78 -0.69 13.49 -9.53
C ARG A 78 0.29 12.56 -8.82
N LYS A 79 0.25 12.51 -7.49
CA LYS A 79 1.14 11.67 -6.66
C LYS A 79 0.51 10.32 -6.35
N ILE A 80 -0.82 10.26 -6.21
CA ILE A 80 -1.54 9.02 -5.93
C ILE A 80 -1.91 8.35 -7.24
N ILE A 81 -1.35 7.18 -7.49
CA ILE A 81 -1.63 6.39 -8.67
C ILE A 81 -2.69 5.36 -8.27
N LEU A 82 -3.84 5.43 -8.92
CA LEU A 82 -4.97 4.53 -8.70
C LEU A 82 -4.97 3.41 -9.76
N PRO A 83 -5.55 2.24 -9.44
CA PRO A 83 -5.68 1.16 -10.43
C PRO A 83 -6.49 1.57 -11.66
N GLN A 84 -5.99 1.22 -12.84
CA GLN A 84 -6.72 1.38 -14.11
C GLN A 84 -7.56 0.15 -14.44
N ASP A 85 -7.06 -1.02 -14.06
CA ASP A 85 -7.70 -2.32 -14.21
C ASP A 85 -7.54 -3.16 -12.94
N VAL A 86 -8.49 -4.06 -12.75
CA VAL A 86 -8.65 -4.86 -11.53
C VAL A 86 -9.07 -6.27 -11.86
N VAL A 87 -8.59 -7.22 -11.07
CA VAL A 87 -9.08 -8.59 -11.06
C VAL A 87 -10.35 -8.62 -10.22
N VAL A 88 -11.42 -9.17 -10.79
CA VAL A 88 -12.71 -9.29 -10.14
C VAL A 88 -13.21 -10.73 -10.13
N ASP A 89 -13.97 -11.09 -9.10
CA ASP A 89 -14.74 -12.32 -9.03
C ASP A 89 -16.25 -12.09 -8.85
N ILE A 90 -17.04 -13.08 -9.23
CA ILE A 90 -18.49 -13.08 -8.99
C ILE A 90 -18.77 -13.71 -7.63
N VAL A 91 -19.37 -12.94 -6.72
CA VAL A 91 -19.56 -13.33 -5.31
C VAL A 91 -20.53 -14.50 -5.13
N SER A 92 -21.44 -14.73 -6.09
CA SER A 92 -22.56 -15.68 -5.95
C SER A 92 -22.31 -17.07 -6.57
N THR A 93 -21.15 -17.33 -7.17
CA THR A 93 -20.91 -18.58 -7.92
C THR A 93 -20.11 -19.57 -7.07
N LYS A 94 -20.54 -20.85 -7.06
CA LYS A 94 -19.76 -21.95 -6.43
C LYS A 94 -18.37 -22.13 -7.06
N LYS A 95 -18.21 -21.69 -8.31
CA LYS A 95 -16.94 -21.65 -9.05
C LYS A 95 -16.50 -20.19 -9.19
N LYS A 96 -15.29 -19.85 -8.76
CA LYS A 96 -14.74 -18.49 -8.88
C LYS A 96 -14.53 -18.15 -10.35
N GLU A 97 -15.45 -17.39 -10.92
CA GLU A 97 -15.27 -16.79 -12.25
C GLU A 97 -14.43 -15.52 -12.10
N ILE A 98 -13.14 -15.65 -12.45
CA ILE A 98 -12.16 -14.57 -12.30
C ILE A 98 -11.96 -13.91 -13.66
N THR A 99 -12.12 -12.60 -13.71
CA THR A 99 -11.90 -11.80 -14.93
C THR A 99 -11.13 -10.53 -14.60
N VAL A 100 -10.53 -9.92 -15.61
CA VAL A 100 -9.90 -8.59 -15.49
C VAL A 100 -10.79 -7.58 -16.19
N VAL A 101 -11.08 -6.47 -15.51
CA VAL A 101 -11.90 -5.39 -16.04
C VAL A 101 -11.25 -4.04 -15.75
N GLU A 102 -11.56 -3.03 -16.55
CA GLU A 102 -11.24 -1.64 -16.20
C GLU A 102 -11.98 -1.24 -14.92
N THR A 103 -11.37 -0.42 -14.07
CA THR A 103 -12.01 0.04 -12.82
C THR A 103 -13.31 0.81 -13.05
N ALA A 104 -13.48 1.42 -14.23
CA ALA A 104 -14.70 2.08 -14.64
C ALA A 104 -15.83 1.12 -15.09
N ARG A 105 -15.55 -0.17 -15.24
CA ARG A 105 -16.47 -1.18 -15.82
C ARG A 105 -16.81 -2.33 -14.87
N VAL A 106 -16.50 -2.19 -13.59
CA VAL A 106 -16.86 -3.19 -12.57
C VAL A 106 -18.38 -3.30 -12.47
N LYS A 107 -18.91 -4.51 -12.62
CA LYS A 107 -20.36 -4.79 -12.60
C LYS A 107 -20.89 -4.88 -11.17
N SER A 108 -22.21 -4.75 -11.02
CA SER A 108 -22.90 -4.75 -9.72
C SER A 108 -22.74 -6.04 -8.91
N ASN A 109 -22.50 -7.17 -9.58
CA ASN A 109 -22.29 -8.49 -8.98
C ASN A 109 -20.81 -8.88 -8.79
N GLN A 110 -19.88 -8.01 -9.21
CA GLN A 110 -18.44 -8.27 -9.17
C GLN A 110 -17.80 -7.66 -7.92
N ARG A 111 -16.77 -8.31 -7.39
CA ARG A 111 -15.93 -7.83 -6.29
C ARG A 111 -14.48 -7.72 -6.77
N ILE A 112 -13.84 -6.59 -6.48
CA ILE A 112 -12.42 -6.35 -6.73
C ILE A 112 -11.60 -7.12 -5.70
N SER A 113 -10.68 -7.95 -6.18
CA SER A 113 -9.90 -8.88 -5.35
C SER A 113 -8.39 -8.76 -5.55
N ASP A 114 -7.92 -8.25 -6.70
CA ASP A 114 -6.50 -7.93 -6.95
C ASP A 114 -6.36 -6.86 -8.05
N LEU A 115 -5.13 -6.42 -8.34
CA LEU A 115 -4.84 -5.47 -9.42
C LEU A 115 -4.65 -6.19 -10.76
N GLY A 116 -5.12 -5.55 -11.84
CA GLY A 116 -4.93 -6.06 -13.20
C GLY A 116 -3.53 -5.79 -13.74
N ALA A 117 -3.23 -6.41 -14.89
CA ALA A 117 -1.91 -6.37 -15.51
C ALA A 117 -1.49 -4.96 -15.96
N LYS A 118 -2.44 -4.12 -16.42
CA LYS A 118 -2.11 -2.74 -16.83
C LYS A 118 -1.62 -1.93 -15.62
N THR A 119 -2.31 -2.06 -14.50
CA THR A 119 -1.96 -1.41 -13.22
C THR A 119 -0.63 -1.92 -12.70
N ILE A 120 -0.38 -3.23 -12.72
CA ILE A 120 0.91 -3.81 -12.31
C ILE A 120 2.05 -3.22 -13.15
N ASN A 121 1.87 -3.10 -14.47
CA ASN A 121 2.89 -2.54 -15.35
C ASN A 121 3.17 -1.06 -15.07
N GLU A 122 2.13 -0.26 -14.84
CA GLU A 122 2.28 1.14 -14.45
C GLU A 122 3.02 1.27 -13.11
N TYR A 123 2.62 0.48 -12.11
CA TYR A 123 3.24 0.49 -10.78
C TYR A 123 4.69 0.06 -10.86
N ALA A 124 5.01 -0.96 -11.66
CA ALA A 124 6.38 -1.39 -11.91
C ALA A 124 7.23 -0.27 -12.53
N ALA A 125 6.67 0.51 -13.45
CA ALA A 125 7.37 1.64 -14.07
C ALA A 125 7.71 2.74 -13.05
N GLU A 126 6.81 3.05 -12.13
CA GLU A 126 7.08 4.02 -11.05
C GLU A 126 8.05 3.45 -9.99
N ILE A 127 7.95 2.17 -9.65
CA ILE A 127 8.87 1.48 -8.71
C ILE A 127 10.31 1.52 -9.24
N LYS A 128 10.52 1.27 -10.54
CA LYS A 128 11.86 1.29 -11.15
C LYS A 128 12.58 2.63 -11.04
N LYS A 129 11.85 3.73 -10.83
CA LYS A 129 12.40 5.09 -10.66
C LYS A 129 12.79 5.38 -9.21
N ALA A 130 12.44 4.52 -8.25
CA ALA A 130 12.64 4.77 -6.83
C ALA A 130 14.11 4.64 -6.39
N LYS A 131 14.50 5.43 -5.39
CA LYS A 131 15.71 5.24 -4.57
C LYS A 131 15.38 4.76 -3.16
N THR A 132 14.18 5.07 -2.68
CA THR A 132 13.63 4.54 -1.44
C THR A 132 12.21 4.00 -1.68
N ILE A 133 11.91 2.82 -1.17
CA ILE A 133 10.58 2.21 -1.23
C ILE A 133 10.09 1.93 0.19
N LEU A 134 8.87 2.36 0.50
CA LEU A 134 8.15 1.94 1.69
C LEU A 134 6.90 1.17 1.28
N TRP A 135 6.85 -0.12 1.57
CA TRP A 135 5.70 -0.96 1.29
C TRP A 135 4.96 -1.29 2.59
N ALA A 136 3.66 -0.97 2.66
CA ALA A 136 2.81 -1.42 3.74
C ALA A 136 1.40 -1.83 3.28
N GLY A 137 1.10 -3.12 3.36
CA GLY A 137 -0.17 -3.74 2.96
C GLY A 137 -0.08 -4.42 1.59
N THR A 138 -0.70 -5.59 1.46
CA THR A 138 -0.79 -6.34 0.19
C THR A 138 -1.76 -5.66 -0.78
N LEU A 139 -1.57 -5.87 -2.08
CA LEU A 139 -2.31 -5.18 -3.14
C LEU A 139 -3.62 -5.88 -3.54
N GLY A 140 -3.75 -7.15 -3.18
CA GLY A 140 -4.96 -7.96 -3.28
C GLY A 140 -5.19 -8.80 -2.02
N ILE A 141 -6.08 -9.78 -2.10
CA ILE A 141 -6.40 -10.73 -1.02
C ILE A 141 -5.29 -11.79 -0.96
N ALA A 142 -4.25 -11.53 -0.16
CA ALA A 142 -3.02 -12.32 -0.16
C ALA A 142 -3.19 -13.75 0.38
N GLU A 143 -4.22 -13.97 1.20
CA GLU A 143 -4.60 -15.27 1.74
C GLU A 143 -5.12 -16.21 0.65
N GLU A 144 -5.53 -15.66 -0.49
CA GLU A 144 -6.02 -16.39 -1.64
C GLU A 144 -5.00 -16.30 -2.79
N PRO A 145 -4.28 -17.39 -3.13
CA PRO A 145 -3.20 -17.33 -4.13
C PRO A 145 -3.62 -16.77 -5.48
N VAL A 146 -4.88 -16.97 -5.89
CA VAL A 146 -5.45 -16.42 -7.13
C VAL A 146 -5.54 -14.89 -7.14
N TYR A 147 -5.54 -14.25 -5.96
CA TYR A 147 -5.66 -12.80 -5.75
C TYR A 147 -4.40 -12.18 -5.14
N ALA A 148 -3.27 -12.90 -5.20
CA ALA A 148 -1.98 -12.46 -4.70
C ALA A 148 -1.00 -12.01 -5.80
N HIS A 149 -1.43 -12.03 -7.06
CA HIS A 149 -0.57 -11.86 -8.22
C HIS A 149 0.10 -10.48 -8.26
N ALA A 150 -0.63 -9.40 -8.00
CA ALA A 150 -0.04 -8.06 -8.00
C ALA A 150 1.01 -7.90 -6.89
N SER A 151 0.69 -8.39 -5.69
CA SER A 151 1.62 -8.36 -4.54
C SER A 151 2.88 -9.16 -4.85
N LEU A 152 2.74 -10.34 -5.45
CA LEU A 152 3.89 -11.19 -5.80
C LEU A 152 4.74 -10.59 -6.92
N ALA A 153 4.12 -10.11 -7.99
CA ALA A 153 4.82 -9.55 -9.15
C ALA A 153 5.64 -8.31 -8.76
N LEU A 154 5.00 -7.36 -8.06
CA LEU A 154 5.67 -6.15 -7.60
C LEU A 154 6.63 -6.46 -6.44
N GLY A 155 6.32 -7.44 -5.59
CA GLY A 155 7.20 -7.88 -4.51
C GLY A 155 8.51 -8.45 -5.03
N ARG A 156 8.47 -9.28 -6.08
CA ARG A 156 9.66 -9.79 -6.79
C ARG A 156 10.48 -8.67 -7.40
N LEU A 157 9.84 -7.67 -8.03
CA LEU A 157 10.53 -6.50 -8.57
C LEU A 157 11.27 -5.73 -7.47
N VAL A 158 10.58 -5.38 -6.37
CA VAL A 158 11.17 -4.66 -5.25
C VAL A 158 12.30 -5.46 -4.63
N SER A 159 12.10 -6.76 -4.44
CA SER A 159 13.12 -7.65 -3.88
C SER A 159 14.39 -7.72 -4.73
N GLY A 160 14.25 -7.84 -6.06
CA GLY A 160 15.40 -7.80 -6.96
C GLY A 160 16.12 -6.46 -6.99
N MET A 161 15.41 -5.35 -6.77
CA MET A 161 16.02 -4.02 -6.68
C MET A 161 16.73 -3.78 -5.34
N ALA A 162 16.26 -4.39 -4.26
CA ALA A 162 16.85 -4.25 -2.93
C ALA A 162 18.29 -4.80 -2.85
N LEU A 163 18.74 -5.56 -3.84
CA LEU A 163 20.13 -6.05 -3.98
C LEU A 163 21.12 -4.95 -4.41
N GLY A 164 21.05 -3.78 -3.78
CA GLY A 164 22.00 -2.67 -3.94
C GLY A 164 21.56 -1.53 -4.87
N ARG A 165 20.35 -1.54 -5.43
CA ARG A 165 19.84 -0.45 -6.29
C ARG A 165 18.92 0.52 -5.57
N VAL A 166 18.13 0.02 -4.64
CA VAL A 166 17.12 0.77 -3.88
C VAL A 166 17.21 0.37 -2.42
N PHE A 167 16.90 1.29 -1.51
CA PHE A 167 16.60 0.91 -0.13
C PHE A 167 15.09 0.61 -0.02
N ALA A 168 14.73 -0.61 0.39
CA ALA A 168 13.34 -1.05 0.57
C ALA A 168 13.03 -1.40 2.02
N LEU A 169 11.97 -0.80 2.56
CA LEU A 169 11.37 -1.16 3.83
C LEU A 169 9.98 -1.74 3.62
N VAL A 170 9.75 -2.93 4.16
CA VAL A 170 8.45 -3.59 4.19
C VAL A 170 7.90 -3.57 5.60
N GLY A 171 6.69 -3.05 5.78
CA GLY A 171 6.06 -2.80 7.07
C GLY A 171 4.66 -3.42 7.22
N GLY A 172 4.44 -4.09 8.34
CA GLY A 172 3.14 -4.66 8.74
C GLY A 172 3.11 -6.17 8.65
N GLY A 173 2.56 -6.83 9.68
CA GLY A 173 2.55 -8.29 9.82
C GLY A 173 2.13 -9.02 8.56
N ASP A 174 0.98 -8.66 7.98
CA ASP A 174 0.45 -9.32 6.77
C ASP A 174 1.40 -9.20 5.57
N THR A 175 2.04 -8.04 5.38
CA THR A 175 2.97 -7.81 4.26
C THR A 175 4.31 -8.49 4.49
N VAL A 176 4.83 -8.44 5.72
CA VAL A 176 6.05 -9.15 6.10
C VAL A 176 5.86 -10.66 5.97
N GLY A 177 4.73 -11.19 6.44
CA GLY A 177 4.36 -12.60 6.30
C GLY A 177 4.25 -13.02 4.84
N PHE A 178 3.63 -12.20 4.00
CA PHE A 178 3.56 -12.44 2.56
C PHE A 178 4.96 -12.51 1.91
N PHE A 179 5.84 -11.54 2.22
CA PHE A 179 7.21 -11.56 1.70
C PHE A 179 7.98 -12.80 2.16
N HIS A 180 7.82 -13.19 3.43
CA HIS A 180 8.45 -14.39 3.96
C HIS A 180 7.96 -15.68 3.26
N GLN A 181 6.64 -15.86 3.13
CA GLN A 181 6.03 -17.02 2.45
C GLN A 181 6.53 -17.17 1.01
N HIS A 182 6.75 -16.06 0.32
CA HIS A 182 7.21 -16.04 -1.07
C HIS A 182 8.73 -15.91 -1.22
N LYS A 183 9.50 -16.01 -0.12
CA LYS A 183 10.96 -15.93 -0.10
C LYS A 183 11.50 -14.63 -0.75
N LEU A 184 10.80 -13.53 -0.51
CA LEU A 184 11.16 -12.20 -0.98
C LEU A 184 11.98 -11.49 0.10
N TRP A 185 13.08 -10.86 -0.31
CA TRP A 185 14.01 -10.16 0.56
C TRP A 185 13.98 -8.63 0.32
N VAL A 186 14.14 -7.84 1.37
CA VAL A 186 14.36 -6.38 1.33
C VAL A 186 15.32 -5.94 2.44
N ASP A 187 15.82 -4.71 2.38
CA ASP A 187 16.78 -4.17 3.35
C ASP A 187 16.26 -4.13 4.79
N TYR A 188 14.96 -3.91 4.99
CA TYR A 188 14.39 -3.82 6.32
C TYR A 188 12.94 -4.31 6.39
N PHE A 189 12.68 -5.25 7.31
CA PHE A 189 11.33 -5.66 7.69
C PHE A 189 10.91 -5.04 9.01
N SER A 190 9.69 -4.52 9.08
CA SER A 190 9.09 -4.04 10.32
C SER A 190 7.73 -4.69 10.58
N LEU A 191 7.59 -5.35 11.73
CA LEU A 191 6.30 -5.87 12.18
C LEU A 191 5.38 -4.77 12.73
N ALA A 192 5.93 -3.60 13.04
CA ALA A 192 5.20 -2.50 13.67
C ALA A 192 4.25 -1.73 12.71
N GLY A 193 4.00 -2.25 11.51
CA GLY A 193 2.90 -1.85 10.61
C GLY A 193 2.54 -0.37 10.62
N GLY A 194 1.36 -0.05 11.16
CA GLY A 194 0.86 1.32 11.27
C GLY A 194 1.75 2.23 12.13
N ALA A 195 2.33 1.73 13.22
CA ALA A 195 3.24 2.50 14.06
C ALA A 195 4.53 2.88 13.31
N SER A 196 5.10 1.96 12.51
CA SER A 196 6.25 2.29 11.66
C SER A 196 5.95 3.38 10.65
N LEU A 197 4.78 3.29 10.02
CA LEU A 197 4.31 4.32 9.10
C LEU A 197 4.09 5.67 9.78
N LYS A 198 3.43 5.70 10.94
CA LYS A 198 3.21 6.91 11.76
C LYS A 198 4.54 7.55 12.16
N PHE A 199 5.50 6.74 12.59
CA PHE A 199 6.84 7.21 12.92
C PHE A 199 7.55 7.85 11.72
N LEU A 200 7.51 7.20 10.55
CA LEU A 200 8.09 7.73 9.30
C LEU A 200 7.36 8.99 8.83
N ALA A 201 6.07 9.11 9.13
CA ALA A 201 5.25 10.29 8.92
C ALA A 201 5.53 11.44 9.91
N GLY A 202 6.49 11.27 10.82
CA GLY A 202 6.90 12.31 11.76
C GLY A 202 6.12 12.31 13.07
N GLU A 203 5.22 11.35 13.30
CA GLU A 203 4.45 11.30 14.54
C GLU A 203 5.34 10.94 15.73
N ARG A 204 5.08 11.62 16.86
CA ARG A 204 5.63 11.21 18.15
C ARG A 204 4.86 9.99 18.63
N LEU A 205 5.56 8.88 18.83
CA LEU A 205 4.97 7.67 19.35
C LEU A 205 5.09 7.66 20.88
N PRO A 206 4.00 7.54 21.64
CA PRO A 206 4.04 7.62 23.11
C PRO A 206 5.09 6.69 23.75
N GLY A 207 5.21 5.46 23.25
CA GLY A 207 6.22 4.51 23.73
C GLY A 207 7.66 4.93 23.47
N LEU A 208 7.95 5.65 22.37
CA LEU A 208 9.29 6.19 22.10
C LEU A 208 9.57 7.45 22.92
N GLU A 209 8.55 8.29 23.13
CA GLU A 209 8.70 9.47 23.98
C GLU A 209 8.96 9.08 25.44
N ALA A 210 8.30 8.05 25.95
CA ALA A 210 8.54 7.52 27.30
C ALA A 210 9.99 7.02 27.48
N LEU A 211 10.64 6.52 26.43
CA LEU A 211 12.05 6.10 26.48
C LEU A 211 13.02 7.29 26.50
N LYS A 212 12.65 8.44 25.92
CA LYS A 212 13.49 9.66 25.97
C LYS A 212 13.54 10.26 27.38
N THR A 213 12.48 10.07 28.15
CA THR A 213 12.36 10.57 29.54
C THR A 213 12.62 9.48 30.58
N GLY A 214 12.95 8.26 30.16
CA GLY A 214 13.19 7.11 31.04
C GLY A 214 14.51 7.17 31.82
N TRP A 215 14.58 6.35 32.87
CA TRP A 215 15.59 6.22 33.95
C TRP A 215 17.08 6.52 33.64
N PHE A 216 17.53 6.46 32.38
CA PHE A 216 18.92 6.70 31.98
C PHE A 216 19.30 8.18 31.83
N SER A 217 18.34 9.11 31.86
CA SER A 217 18.62 10.56 31.82
C SER A 217 18.92 11.19 33.20
N ARG A 218 18.99 10.37 34.26
CA ARG A 218 19.26 10.80 35.64
C ARG A 218 20.63 10.36 36.19
N ARG A 219 21.63 10.15 35.34
CA ARG A 219 23.04 10.02 35.76
C ARG A 219 23.89 11.07 35.08
#